data_AF-A0AAW6CPU3-F1
#
_entry.id   AF-A0AAW6CPU3-F1
#
_cell.length_a   1.000
_cell.length_b   1.000
_cell.length_c   1.000
_cell.angle_alpha   90.00
_cell.angle_beta   90.00
_cell.angle_gamma   90.00
#
_symmetry.space_group_name_H-M   'P 1'
#
loop_
_entity.id
_entity.type
_entity.pdbx_description
1 polymer ?
#
loop_
_entity_poly.entity_id
_entity_poly.type
_entity_poly.pdbx_seq_one_letter_code
_entity_poly.pdbx_strand_id
1 'polypeptide(L)'
;MKKLGMILVAVALLSGCARLSDFNTDNSRTQKEQKEDQTLAIMTCTSDKNDTLTFEAKGDQIQNMTQVFTMSFADLGIREDLDAQSIQDKINQSLQSLYDLKGVEATGKIVEDHVEITLRVNYEIANDKELVEAGLLQEGERDSEHISLKQTRKSQEASGYTCTVE
;
A
#
# COMPACT_ATOMS: atom_id res chain seq x y z
N MET A 1 25.48 50.77 -49.56
CA MET A 1 26.50 51.64 -48.92
C MET A 1 27.67 50.77 -48.50
N LYS A 2 28.86 50.99 -49.10
CA LYS A 2 30.23 50.91 -48.53
C LYS A 2 30.36 50.18 -47.15
N LYS A 3 31.14 49.10 -46.95
CA LYS A 3 32.59 48.94 -47.20
C LYS A 3 33.07 47.49 -46.95
N LEU A 4 34.09 47.12 -47.74
CA LEU A 4 35.35 46.42 -47.43
C LEU A 4 35.43 45.41 -46.27
N GLY A 5 36.11 44.28 -46.54
CA GLY A 5 36.93 43.64 -45.50
C GLY A 5 37.32 42.19 -45.75
N MET A 6 38.14 41.94 -46.76
CA MET A 6 38.91 40.71 -46.95
C MET A 6 39.90 40.56 -45.78
N ILE A 7 39.87 39.46 -45.01
CA ILE A 7 41.04 38.86 -44.34
C ILE A 7 40.84 37.33 -44.36
N LEU A 8 41.69 36.71 -45.18
CA LEU A 8 42.09 35.32 -45.11
C LEU A 8 42.87 35.08 -43.82
N VAL A 9 42.46 34.10 -43.01
CA VAL A 9 43.40 33.35 -42.19
C VAL A 9 43.09 31.87 -42.39
N ALA A 10 43.85 31.29 -43.31
CA ALA A 10 44.05 29.86 -43.38
C ALA A 10 45.05 29.48 -42.29
N VAL A 11 44.63 28.66 -41.32
CA VAL A 11 45.56 27.78 -40.60
C VAL A 11 45.16 26.38 -41.00
N ALA A 12 46.03 25.78 -41.79
CA ALA A 12 45.91 24.42 -42.26
C ALA A 12 46.77 23.51 -41.38
N LEU A 13 46.30 22.26 -41.28
CA LEU A 13 47.05 21.02 -41.03
C LEU A 13 47.44 20.75 -39.56
N LEU A 14 47.46 19.51 -39.04
CA LEU A 14 46.95 18.18 -39.39
C LEU A 14 47.49 17.30 -38.24
N SER A 15 46.64 16.53 -37.55
CA SER A 15 46.98 15.24 -36.92
C SER A 15 45.76 14.79 -36.11
N GLY A 16 45.12 13.65 -36.31
CA GLY A 16 45.37 12.52 -37.19
C GLY A 16 44.09 11.68 -37.28
N CYS A 17 44.14 10.69 -38.15
CA CYS A 17 43.01 10.05 -38.79
C CYS A 17 42.15 9.12 -37.91
N ALA A 18 40.84 9.21 -38.15
CA ALA A 18 39.82 8.16 -38.24
C ALA A 18 39.95 6.87 -37.39
N ARG A 19 38.89 6.60 -36.62
CA ARG A 19 38.03 5.45 -36.90
C ARG A 19 36.56 5.85 -36.85
N LEU A 20 35.91 5.77 -38.01
CA LEU A 20 34.46 5.61 -38.11
C LEU A 20 34.12 4.21 -37.61
N SER A 21 33.25 4.14 -36.60
CA SER A 21 32.41 2.98 -36.31
C SER A 21 31.05 3.52 -35.88
N ASP A 22 30.17 3.68 -36.86
CA ASP A 22 28.82 3.11 -36.90
C ASP A 22 27.96 3.01 -35.62
N PHE A 23 26.72 3.48 -35.80
CA PHE A 23 25.44 3.19 -35.13
C PHE A 23 25.11 3.73 -33.72
N ASN A 24 23.93 4.38 -33.72
CA ASN A 24 22.97 4.63 -32.64
C ASN A 24 23.32 5.66 -31.55
N THR A 25 22.68 6.83 -31.67
CA THR A 25 22.34 7.71 -30.56
C THR A 25 21.41 6.96 -29.60
N ASP A 26 21.99 6.16 -28.70
CA ASP A 26 21.29 5.67 -27.53
C ASP A 26 21.06 6.84 -26.57
N ASN A 27 19.81 7.29 -26.53
CA ASN A 27 19.27 8.15 -25.48
C ASN A 27 19.20 7.36 -24.17
N SER A 28 20.37 7.12 -23.56
CA SER A 28 20.50 6.53 -22.24
C SER A 28 20.12 7.56 -21.19
N ARG A 29 18.80 7.77 -21.01
CA ARG A 29 18.26 8.18 -19.71
C ARG A 29 18.73 7.14 -18.71
N THR A 30 19.74 7.50 -17.93
CA THR A 30 20.16 6.76 -16.76
C THR A 30 18.98 6.78 -15.79
N GLN A 31 18.13 5.75 -15.85
CA GLN A 31 17.24 5.44 -14.75
C GLN A 31 18.17 5.15 -13.57
N LYS A 32 18.16 6.06 -12.59
CA LYS A 32 18.71 5.73 -11.28
C LYS A 32 17.84 4.61 -10.75
N GLU A 33 18.32 3.38 -10.80
CA GLU A 33 17.78 2.29 -9.99
C GLU A 33 17.79 2.78 -8.55
N GLN A 34 16.64 3.21 -8.05
CA GLN A 34 16.46 3.44 -6.63
C GLN A 34 16.62 2.07 -5.99
N LYS A 35 17.72 1.92 -5.25
CA LYS A 35 17.94 0.75 -4.41
C LYS A 35 16.73 0.63 -3.50
N GLU A 36 15.95 -0.42 -3.71
CA GLU A 36 14.72 -0.68 -2.96
C GLU A 36 15.10 -0.80 -1.47
N ASP A 37 14.58 0.12 -0.66
CA ASP A 37 14.76 0.09 0.78
C ASP A 37 13.93 -1.09 1.31
N GLN A 38 14.60 -2.10 1.87
CA GLN A 38 13.93 -3.30 2.41
C GLN A 38 13.76 -3.22 3.93
N THR A 39 13.97 -2.05 4.53
CA THR A 39 13.77 -1.85 5.96
C THR A 39 12.32 -2.14 6.33
N LEU A 40 12.11 -2.89 7.41
CA LEU A 40 10.78 -3.11 7.95
C LEU A 40 10.27 -1.80 8.52
N ALA A 41 9.07 -1.41 8.11
CA ALA A 41 8.35 -0.26 8.63
C ALA A 41 7.01 -0.73 9.19
N ILE A 42 6.63 -0.17 10.34
CA ILE A 42 5.30 -0.41 10.93
C ILE A 42 4.58 0.93 10.97
N MET A 43 3.39 0.97 10.37
CA MET A 43 2.52 2.14 10.45
C MET A 43 1.28 1.81 11.27
N THR A 44 1.02 2.59 12.31
CA THR A 44 -0.22 2.50 13.08
C THR A 44 -1.05 3.75 12.85
N CYS A 45 -2.31 3.57 12.46
CA CYS A 45 -3.31 4.60 12.27
C CYS A 45 -4.45 4.39 13.27
N THR A 46 -4.87 5.44 13.96
CA THR A 46 -5.97 5.37 14.95
C THR A 46 -7.07 6.38 14.61
N SER A 47 -8.33 5.95 14.70
CA SER A 47 -9.51 6.81 14.54
C SER A 47 -9.92 7.49 15.86
N ASP A 48 -10.84 8.44 15.78
CA ASP A 48 -11.47 9.08 16.95
C ASP A 48 -12.30 8.11 17.80
N LYS A 49 -12.72 6.99 17.22
CA LYS A 49 -13.46 5.90 17.88
C LYS A 49 -12.55 4.81 18.45
N ASN A 50 -11.24 5.02 18.43
CA ASN A 50 -10.21 4.04 18.82
C ASN A 50 -10.13 2.80 17.92
N ASP A 51 -10.66 2.86 16.70
CA ASP A 51 -10.33 1.84 15.69
C ASP A 51 -8.85 1.97 15.35
N THR A 52 -8.16 0.84 15.29
CA THR A 52 -6.72 0.81 15.03
C THR A 52 -6.44 0.01 13.77
N LEU A 53 -5.66 0.58 12.87
CA LEU A 53 -5.11 -0.07 11.69
C LEU A 53 -3.59 -0.12 11.84
N THR A 54 -3.01 -1.31 11.73
CA THR A 54 -1.56 -1.51 11.73
C THR A 54 -1.15 -2.13 10.41
N PHE A 55 -0.20 -1.52 9.73
CA PHE A 55 0.36 -1.98 8.47
C PHE A 55 1.82 -2.36 8.66
N GLU A 56 2.19 -3.54 8.20
CA GLU A 56 3.57 -4.01 8.15
C GLU A 56 4.06 -3.92 6.71
N ALA A 57 5.17 -3.22 6.49
CA ALA A 57 5.74 -3.02 5.16
C ALA A 57 7.24 -3.33 5.11
N LYS A 58 7.71 -3.69 3.92
CA LYS A 58 9.14 -3.72 3.56
C LYS A 58 9.38 -2.56 2.60
N GLY A 59 10.08 -1.54 3.06
CA GLY A 59 10.17 -0.28 2.34
C GLY A 59 8.80 0.39 2.20
N ASP A 60 8.37 0.58 0.96
CA ASP A 60 7.03 1.13 0.67
C ASP A 60 5.99 0.05 0.41
N GLN A 61 6.35 -1.23 0.33
CA GLN A 61 5.41 -2.31 0.04
C GLN A 61 4.78 -2.87 1.33
N ILE A 62 3.48 -2.65 1.49
CA ILE A 62 2.68 -3.30 2.53
C ILE A 62 2.60 -4.82 2.27
N GLN A 63 2.85 -5.59 3.31
CA GLN A 63 2.75 -7.06 3.33
C GLN A 63 1.50 -7.52 4.09
N ASN A 64 1.24 -6.90 5.24
CA ASN A 64 0.12 -7.27 6.11
C ASN A 64 -0.61 -6.04 6.64
N MET A 65 -1.89 -6.22 6.95
CA MET A 65 -2.69 -5.28 7.74
C MET A 65 -3.35 -6.02 8.90
N THR A 66 -3.40 -5.38 10.06
CA THR A 66 -4.24 -5.76 11.20
C THR A 66 -5.19 -4.61 11.51
N GLN A 67 -6.49 -4.87 11.58
CA GLN A 67 -7.50 -3.92 12.02
C GLN A 67 -8.15 -4.41 13.31
N VAL A 68 -8.25 -3.52 14.29
CA VAL A 68 -9.00 -3.73 15.52
C VAL A 68 -10.11 -2.70 15.61
N PHE A 69 -11.35 -3.15 15.74
CA PHE A 69 -12.54 -2.31 15.80
C PHE A 69 -13.63 -3.02 16.61
N THR A 70 -14.71 -2.31 16.91
CA THR A 70 -15.83 -2.86 17.68
C THR A 70 -17.09 -2.97 16.84
N MET A 71 -17.88 -4.02 17.10
CA MET A 71 -19.23 -4.21 16.53
C MET A 71 -20.20 -4.52 17.66
N SER A 72 -21.46 -4.08 17.51
CA SER A 72 -22.52 -4.52 18.41
C SER A 72 -22.97 -5.94 18.07
N PHE A 73 -23.64 -6.61 19.01
CA PHE A 73 -24.30 -7.89 18.72
C PHE A 73 -25.33 -7.76 17.58
N ALA A 74 -26.02 -6.62 17.50
CA ALA A 74 -27.01 -6.35 16.45
C ALA A 74 -26.37 -6.25 15.06
N ASP A 75 -25.18 -5.63 14.94
CA ASP A 75 -24.44 -5.56 13.66
C ASP A 75 -24.03 -6.95 13.15
N LEU A 76 -23.87 -7.91 14.07
CA LEU A 76 -23.60 -9.32 13.78
C LEU A 76 -24.88 -10.16 13.66
N GLY A 77 -26.07 -9.57 13.79
CA GLY A 77 -27.35 -10.31 13.76
C GLY A 77 -27.55 -11.25 14.96
N ILE A 78 -26.88 -11.00 16.08
CA ILE A 78 -26.89 -11.81 17.28
C ILE A 78 -27.89 -11.21 18.28
N ARG A 79 -28.71 -12.09 18.88
CA ARG A 79 -29.59 -11.71 19.98
C ARG A 79 -28.87 -11.91 21.30
N GLU A 80 -29.05 -10.98 22.22
CA GLU A 80 -28.42 -10.96 23.54
C GLU A 80 -29.09 -11.91 24.55
N ASP A 81 -30.19 -12.58 24.19
CA ASP A 81 -30.92 -13.53 25.04
C ASP A 81 -30.27 -14.93 25.12
N LEU A 82 -29.13 -15.10 24.47
CA LEU A 82 -28.39 -16.35 24.37
C LEU A 82 -27.34 -16.46 25.49
N ASP A 83 -26.93 -17.69 25.81
CA ASP A 83 -25.79 -17.91 26.69
C ASP A 83 -24.47 -17.52 26.00
N ALA A 84 -23.42 -17.27 26.81
CA ALA A 84 -22.14 -16.77 26.32
C ALA A 84 -21.47 -17.68 25.28
N GLN A 85 -21.61 -19.00 25.39
CA GLN A 85 -21.03 -19.93 24.42
C GLN A 85 -21.77 -19.82 23.08
N SER A 86 -23.10 -19.82 23.12
CA SER A 86 -23.93 -19.62 21.93
C SER A 86 -23.68 -18.27 21.23
N ILE A 87 -23.43 -17.21 22.00
CA ILE A 87 -23.04 -15.90 21.44
C ILE A 87 -21.69 -16.00 20.75
N GLN A 88 -20.68 -16.59 21.41
CA GLN A 88 -19.35 -16.73 20.82
C GLN A 88 -19.36 -17.58 19.54
N ASP A 89 -20.12 -18.67 19.52
CA ASP A 89 -20.26 -19.51 18.33
C ASP A 89 -20.89 -18.74 17.16
N LYS A 90 -21.89 -17.88 17.45
CA LYS A 90 -22.51 -17.00 16.45
C LYS A 90 -21.57 -15.90 15.97
N ILE A 91 -20.75 -15.33 16.84
CA ILE A 91 -19.70 -14.38 16.45
C ILE A 91 -18.77 -15.05 15.44
N ASN A 92 -18.24 -16.23 15.79
CA ASN A 92 -17.32 -16.97 14.93
C ASN A 92 -17.97 -17.30 13.58
N GLN A 93 -19.23 -17.75 13.57
CA GLN A 93 -19.97 -18.04 12.35
C GLN A 93 -20.18 -16.78 11.48
N SER A 94 -20.53 -15.65 12.11
CA SER A 94 -20.79 -14.39 11.40
C SER A 94 -19.52 -13.85 10.76
N LEU A 95 -18.40 -13.85 11.51
CA LEU A 95 -17.10 -13.41 11.01
C LEU A 95 -16.58 -14.32 9.91
N GLN A 96 -16.73 -15.65 10.06
CA GLN A 96 -16.40 -16.57 8.99
C GLN A 96 -17.20 -16.26 7.73
N SER A 97 -18.52 -16.02 7.84
CA SER A 97 -19.33 -15.70 6.67
C SER A 97 -19.01 -14.35 6.03
N LEU A 98 -18.62 -13.35 6.82
CA LEU A 98 -18.29 -12.00 6.33
C LEU A 98 -16.91 -11.94 5.69
N TYR A 99 -15.96 -12.74 6.18
CA TYR A 99 -14.54 -12.67 5.83
C TYR A 99 -13.98 -14.02 5.35
N ASP A 100 -14.79 -14.85 4.68
CA ASP A 100 -14.34 -16.09 4.02
C ASP A 100 -13.55 -15.78 2.73
N LEU A 101 -12.43 -15.09 2.91
CA LEU A 101 -11.57 -14.62 1.83
C LEU A 101 -10.17 -15.20 2.01
N LYS A 102 -9.53 -15.55 0.90
CA LYS A 102 -8.16 -16.05 0.96
C LYS A 102 -7.25 -14.96 1.55
N GLY A 103 -6.42 -15.35 2.53
CA GLY A 103 -5.47 -14.44 3.17
C GLY A 103 -6.11 -13.47 4.17
N VAL A 104 -7.37 -13.67 4.54
CA VAL A 104 -8.06 -12.89 5.56
C VAL A 104 -8.39 -13.78 6.75
N GLU A 105 -8.13 -13.29 7.96
CA GLU A 105 -8.50 -13.94 9.21
C GLU A 105 -9.26 -12.96 10.08
N ALA A 106 -10.42 -13.38 10.62
CA ALA A 106 -11.22 -12.56 11.51
C ALA A 106 -11.49 -13.32 12.81
N THR A 107 -11.24 -12.68 13.95
CA THR A 107 -11.56 -13.20 15.27
C THR A 107 -12.35 -12.17 16.06
N GLY A 108 -13.34 -12.59 16.84
CA GLY A 108 -14.14 -11.71 17.68
C GLY A 108 -14.11 -12.15 19.13
N LYS A 109 -14.02 -11.19 20.04
CA LYS A 109 -14.07 -11.41 21.48
C LYS A 109 -15.15 -10.52 22.10
N ILE A 110 -15.97 -11.12 22.97
CA ILE A 110 -16.95 -10.38 23.75
C ILE A 110 -16.21 -9.50 24.78
N VAL A 111 -16.47 -8.21 24.75
CA VAL A 111 -15.99 -7.22 25.72
C VAL A 111 -17.20 -6.43 26.18
N GLU A 112 -17.60 -6.64 27.44
CA GLU A 112 -18.79 -6.00 28.02
C GLU A 112 -20.06 -6.24 27.18
N ASP A 113 -20.53 -5.21 26.47
CA ASP A 113 -21.74 -5.16 25.66
C ASP A 113 -21.48 -5.16 24.14
N HIS A 114 -20.23 -5.36 23.72
CA HIS A 114 -19.83 -5.34 22.32
C HIS A 114 -18.85 -6.48 22.00
N VAL A 115 -18.52 -6.58 20.72
CA VAL A 115 -17.52 -7.52 20.20
C VAL A 115 -16.34 -6.74 19.67
N GLU A 116 -15.17 -6.95 20.26
CA GLU A 116 -13.90 -6.51 19.69
C GLU A 116 -13.50 -7.47 18.58
N ILE A 117 -13.40 -6.96 17.36
CA ILE A 117 -13.00 -7.70 16.17
C ILE A 117 -11.54 -7.41 15.90
N THR A 118 -10.76 -8.47 15.68
CA THR A 118 -9.43 -8.39 15.08
C THR A 118 -9.49 -9.02 13.70
N LEU A 119 -9.26 -8.21 12.67
CA LEU A 119 -9.16 -8.63 11.29
C LEU A 119 -7.69 -8.56 10.86
N ARG A 120 -7.20 -9.59 10.18
CA ARG A 120 -5.84 -9.64 9.62
C ARG A 120 -5.91 -9.95 8.14
N VAL A 121 -5.12 -9.24 7.34
CA VAL A 121 -5.03 -9.42 5.90
C VAL A 121 -3.56 -9.65 5.54
N ASN A 122 -3.28 -10.76 4.87
CA ASN A 122 -2.01 -11.05 4.23
C ASN A 122 -2.11 -10.77 2.73
N TYR A 123 -1.52 -9.66 2.30
CA TYR A 123 -1.59 -9.17 0.94
C TYR A 123 -0.71 -9.95 -0.06
N GLU A 124 0.19 -10.83 0.41
CA GLU A 124 0.97 -11.71 -0.46
C GLU A 124 0.11 -12.82 -1.06
N ILE A 125 -0.92 -13.28 -0.33
CA ILE A 125 -1.75 -14.43 -0.73
C ILE A 125 -3.20 -14.08 -1.02
N ALA A 126 -3.67 -12.91 -0.58
CA ALA A 126 -5.04 -12.45 -0.76
C ALA A 126 -5.33 -12.04 -2.22
N ASN A 127 -6.61 -12.03 -2.57
CA ASN A 127 -7.09 -11.59 -3.87
C ASN A 127 -7.55 -10.13 -3.81
N ASP A 128 -6.90 -9.25 -4.55
CA ASP A 128 -7.16 -7.81 -4.48
C ASP A 128 -8.57 -7.42 -4.87
N LYS A 129 -9.14 -8.10 -5.87
CA LYS A 129 -10.49 -7.80 -6.30
C LYS A 129 -11.49 -8.13 -5.19
N GLU A 130 -11.32 -9.28 -4.55
CA GLU A 130 -12.16 -9.69 -3.42
C GLU A 130 -11.98 -8.75 -2.22
N LEU A 131 -10.75 -8.30 -1.95
CA LEU A 131 -10.49 -7.33 -0.90
C LEU A 131 -11.12 -5.97 -1.18
N VAL A 132 -11.11 -5.50 -2.44
CA VAL A 132 -11.79 -4.26 -2.84
C VAL A 132 -13.30 -4.40 -2.70
N GLU A 133 -13.88 -5.50 -3.16
CA GLU A 133 -15.32 -5.78 -3.03
C GLU A 133 -15.75 -5.88 -1.55
N ALA A 134 -14.86 -6.38 -0.68
CA ALA A 134 -15.07 -6.46 0.77
C ALA A 134 -14.72 -5.16 1.53
N GLY A 135 -14.20 -4.13 0.85
CA GLY A 135 -13.79 -2.87 1.48
C GLY A 135 -12.51 -2.96 2.33
N LEU A 136 -11.73 -4.02 2.19
CA LEU A 136 -10.46 -4.25 2.90
C LEU A 136 -9.24 -3.69 2.16
N LEU A 137 -9.45 -3.26 0.92
CA LEU A 137 -8.47 -2.58 0.08
C LEU A 137 -9.21 -1.50 -0.72
N GLN A 138 -8.66 -0.29 -0.85
CA GLN A 138 -9.33 0.73 -1.66
C GLN A 138 -9.10 0.52 -3.15
N GLU A 139 -10.06 0.92 -3.97
CA GLU A 139 -9.91 0.90 -5.41
C GLU A 139 -8.72 1.79 -5.83
N GLY A 140 -7.76 1.19 -6.57
CA GLY A 140 -6.55 1.89 -7.02
C GLY A 140 -5.44 2.04 -5.97
N GLU A 141 -5.56 1.46 -4.77
CA GLU A 141 -4.47 1.43 -3.79
C GLU A 141 -3.35 0.44 -4.15
N ARG A 142 -3.68 -0.62 -4.87
CA ARG A 142 -2.68 -1.48 -5.49
C ARG A 142 -2.31 -0.91 -6.86
N ASP A 143 -1.10 -0.41 -6.96
CA ASP A 143 -0.51 -0.10 -8.26
C ASP A 143 -0.15 -1.42 -8.98
N SER A 144 0.43 -1.34 -10.18
CA SER A 144 0.77 -2.55 -10.94
C SER A 144 1.80 -3.46 -10.25
N GLU A 145 2.47 -3.01 -9.18
CA GLU A 145 3.56 -3.72 -8.53
C GLU A 145 3.28 -4.05 -7.05
N HIS A 146 2.66 -3.15 -6.27
CA HIS A 146 2.39 -3.35 -4.84
C HIS A 146 1.36 -2.36 -4.25
N ILE A 147 1.06 -2.53 -2.96
CA ILE A 147 0.29 -1.57 -2.14
C ILE A 147 1.28 -0.65 -1.43
N SER A 148 1.24 0.65 -1.71
CA SER A 148 2.19 1.65 -1.19
C SER A 148 1.81 2.12 0.22
N LEU A 149 2.72 1.96 1.19
CA LEU A 149 2.59 2.46 2.55
C LEU A 149 2.38 3.98 2.58
N LYS A 150 3.14 4.73 1.77
CA LYS A 150 2.98 6.19 1.67
C LYS A 150 1.63 6.60 1.13
N GLN A 151 1.09 5.87 0.14
CA GLN A 151 -0.22 6.17 -0.42
C GLN A 151 -1.34 5.82 0.57
N THR A 152 -1.27 4.64 1.17
CA THR A 152 -2.21 4.21 2.21
C THR A 152 -2.23 5.19 3.37
N ARG A 153 -1.06 5.66 3.86
CA ARG A 153 -1.01 6.69 4.91
C ARG A 153 -1.84 7.92 4.55
N LYS A 154 -1.63 8.48 3.35
CA LYS A 154 -2.37 9.66 2.88
C LYS A 154 -3.86 9.40 2.82
N SER A 155 -4.27 8.21 2.40
CA SER A 155 -5.68 7.84 2.32
C SER A 155 -6.32 7.72 3.70
N GLN A 156 -5.64 7.08 4.65
CA GLN A 156 -6.13 6.95 6.02
C GLN A 156 -6.20 8.31 6.72
N GLU A 157 -5.18 9.17 6.55
CA GLU A 157 -5.20 10.54 7.06
C GLU A 157 -6.34 11.37 6.45
N ALA A 158 -6.59 11.24 5.15
CA ALA A 158 -7.72 11.88 4.49
C ALA A 158 -9.09 11.35 4.98
N SER A 159 -9.11 10.10 5.47
CA SER A 159 -10.28 9.46 6.06
C SER A 159 -10.45 9.78 7.56
N GLY A 160 -9.58 10.63 8.13
CA GLY A 160 -9.69 11.10 9.52
C GLY A 160 -8.86 10.33 10.53
N TYR A 161 -8.02 9.39 10.11
CA TYR A 161 -7.09 8.70 11.01
C TYR A 161 -5.86 9.56 11.31
N THR A 162 -5.28 9.36 12.50
CA THR A 162 -3.93 9.85 12.81
C THR A 162 -2.95 8.70 12.67
N CYS A 163 -1.97 8.83 11.77
CA CYS A 163 -1.01 7.77 11.46
C CYS A 163 0.42 8.09 11.94
N THR A 164 1.09 7.08 12.50
CA THR A 164 2.51 7.13 12.92
C THR A 164 3.27 5.99 12.26
N VAL A 165 4.51 6.25 11.82
CA VAL A 165 5.40 5.24 11.22
C VAL A 165 6.64 5.07 12.09
N GLU A 166 6.99 3.83 12.41
CA GLU A 166 8.18 3.42 13.17
C GLU A 166 9.23 2.76 12.27
#